data_AF-A0A935YUK7-F1
#
_entry.id   AF-A0A935YUK7-F1
#
_cell.length_a   1.000
_cell.length_b   1.000
_cell.length_c   1.000
_cell.angle_alpha   90.00
_cell.angle_beta   90.00
_cell.angle_gamma   90.00
#
_symmetry.space_group_name_H-M   'P 1'
#
loop_
_entity.id
_entity.type
_entity.pdbx_description
1 polymer ?
#
loop_
_entity_poly.entity_id
_entity_poly.type
_entity_poly.pdbx_seq_one_letter_code
_entity_poly.pdbx_strand_id
1 'polypeptide(L)'
;MNSTAESRLYYFDNLRAFAMIAGVFFHAALAYSPMSHGIWLTADKQQSAVMDWLFWFTHLFRMPLFFVIAGFFVAYLVINRGMGNMLWNRCKRILFPFIIFWPLCMWAVVAPMLSAATNVEHKSALL
;
A
#
# COMPACT_ATOMS: atom_id res chain seq x y z
N MET A 1 -29.36 14.09 -28.79
CA MET A 1 -28.96 14.90 -27.62
C MET A 1 -27.73 14.26 -27.01
N ASN A 2 -26.65 15.03 -26.88
CA ASN A 2 -25.32 14.55 -26.51
C ASN A 2 -25.33 13.75 -25.20
N SER A 3 -24.66 12.60 -25.25
CA SER A 3 -24.20 11.82 -24.09
C SER A 3 -23.68 12.77 -23.01
N THR A 4 -24.38 12.86 -21.88
CA THR A 4 -23.85 13.49 -20.68
C THR A 4 -22.62 12.68 -20.30
N ALA A 5 -21.43 13.22 -20.52
CA ALA A 5 -20.20 12.64 -19.99
C ALA A 5 -20.44 12.37 -18.50
N GLU A 6 -20.48 11.09 -18.09
CA GLU A 6 -20.64 10.75 -16.67
C GLU A 6 -19.65 11.57 -15.87
N SER A 7 -20.15 12.44 -14.99
CA SER A 7 -19.31 13.31 -14.19
C SER A 7 -18.43 12.44 -13.30
N ARG A 8 -17.13 12.38 -13.59
CA ARG A 8 -16.15 11.68 -12.74
C ARG A 8 -16.23 12.25 -11.33
N LEU A 9 -16.26 11.38 -10.33
CA LEU A 9 -16.34 11.79 -8.93
C LEU A 9 -14.97 12.27 -8.41
N TYR A 10 -14.59 13.50 -8.75
CA TYR A 10 -13.28 14.08 -8.42
C TYR A 10 -12.95 14.10 -6.92
N TYR A 11 -13.96 14.26 -6.05
CA TYR A 11 -13.76 14.27 -4.60
C TYR A 11 -13.19 12.95 -4.07
N PHE A 12 -13.64 11.81 -4.60
CA PHE A 12 -13.10 10.50 -4.22
C PHE A 12 -11.69 10.26 -4.77
N ASP A 13 -11.32 10.90 -5.87
CA ASP A 13 -9.96 10.86 -6.40
C ASP A 13 -9.02 11.69 -5.53
N ASN A 14 -9.45 12.88 -5.10
CA ASN A 14 -8.70 13.73 -4.17
C ASN A 14 -8.50 13.06 -2.80
N LEU A 15 -9.54 12.40 -2.28
CA LEU A 15 -9.47 11.68 -1.01
C LEU A 15 -8.48 10.51 -1.07
N ARG A 16 -8.46 9.78 -2.19
CA ARG A 16 -7.46 8.75 -2.44
C ARG A 16 -6.06 9.34 -2.57
N ALA A 17 -5.89 10.44 -3.29
CA ALA A 17 -4.59 11.10 -3.44
C ALA A 17 -4.03 11.53 -2.08
N PHE A 18 -4.87 12.13 -1.23
CA PHE A 18 -4.49 12.48 0.14
C PHE A 18 -4.05 11.24 0.95
N ALA A 19 -4.83 10.16 0.89
CA ALA A 19 -4.51 8.91 1.56
C ALA A 19 -3.20 8.26 1.05
N MET A 20 -2.89 8.42 -0.25
CA MET A 20 -1.63 7.95 -0.84
C MET A 20 -0.43 8.77 -0.34
N ILE A 21 -0.58 10.09 -0.20
CA ILE A 21 0.47 10.97 0.36
C ILE A 21 0.73 10.61 1.83
N ALA A 22 -0.30 10.34 2.62
CA ALA A 22 -0.15 9.83 3.99
C ALA A 22 0.68 8.53 4.05
N GLY A 23 0.66 7.73 2.98
CA GLY A 23 1.51 6.55 2.82
C GLY A 23 3.00 6.84 2.83
N VAL A 24 3.43 7.98 2.27
CA VAL A 24 4.86 8.37 2.25
C VAL A 24 5.34 8.64 3.67
N PHE A 25 4.58 9.40 4.46
CA PHE A 25 4.89 9.69 5.86
C PHE A 25 4.94 8.41 6.71
N PHE A 26 4.03 7.47 6.47
CA PHE A 26 4.05 6.17 7.12
C PHE A 26 5.33 5.38 6.83
N HIS A 27 5.77 5.34 5.58
CA HIS A 27 7.00 4.62 5.22
C HIS A 27 8.26 5.27 5.82
N ALA A 28 8.28 6.59 5.94
CA ALA A 28 9.36 7.27 6.65
C ALA A 28 9.34 6.99 8.16
N ALA A 29 8.15 6.99 8.78
CA ALA A 29 7.99 6.75 10.22
C ALA A 29 8.32 5.31 10.65
N LEU A 30 8.13 4.32 9.76
CA LEU A 30 8.43 2.91 9.98
C LEU A 30 9.87 2.64 10.45
N ALA A 31 10.84 3.43 9.99
CA ALA A 31 12.24 3.26 10.39
C ALA A 31 12.51 3.66 11.85
N TYR A 32 11.66 4.49 12.45
CA TYR A 32 11.85 5.08 13.78
C TYR A 32 10.81 4.61 14.81
N SER A 33 9.86 3.76 14.41
CA SER A 33 8.82 3.22 15.31
C SER A 33 9.41 2.08 16.18
N PRO A 34 9.30 2.15 17.52
CA PRO A 34 9.72 1.08 18.42
C PRO A 34 9.01 -0.24 18.16
N MET A 35 7.71 -0.20 17.83
CA MET A 35 6.90 -1.40 17.63
C MET A 35 7.18 -2.11 16.31
N SER A 36 7.58 -1.38 15.26
CA SER A 36 7.91 -1.96 13.95
C SER A 36 9.39 -2.33 13.79
N HIS A 37 10.23 -2.01 14.77
CA HIS A 37 11.68 -2.19 14.68
C HIS A 37 12.11 -3.64 14.41
N GLY A 38 11.37 -4.64 14.92
CA GLY A 38 11.66 -6.05 14.66
C GLY A 38 11.27 -6.55 13.27
N ILE A 39 10.44 -5.79 12.54
CA ILE A 39 9.88 -6.18 11.23
C ILE A 39 10.57 -5.39 10.11
N TRP A 40 11.00 -4.16 10.40
CA TRP A 40 11.57 -3.26 9.41
C TRP A 40 13.09 -3.39 9.34
N LEU A 41 13.60 -3.89 8.22
CA LEU A 41 15.01 -4.26 8.03
C LEU A 41 16.00 -3.09 8.19
N THR A 42 15.55 -1.89 7.85
CA THR A 42 16.34 -0.64 7.92
C THR A 42 15.94 0.22 9.12
N ALA A 43 15.43 -0.42 10.19
CA ALA A 43 15.08 0.31 11.40
C ALA A 43 16.31 0.93 12.06
N ASP A 44 16.20 2.20 12.45
CA ASP A 44 17.28 2.92 13.12
C ASP A 44 17.32 2.55 14.61
N LYS A 45 18.52 2.57 15.19
CA LYS A 45 18.72 2.42 16.64
C LYS A 45 18.05 3.55 17.42
N GLN A 46 17.97 4.75 16.84
CA GLN A 46 17.25 5.87 17.41
C GLN A 46 15.76 5.73 17.10
N GLN A 47 14.97 5.47 18.14
CA GLN A 47 13.53 5.33 18.03
C GLN A 47 12.81 6.56 18.62
N SER A 48 11.61 6.85 18.13
CA SER A 48 10.80 7.99 18.60
C SER A 48 9.34 7.60 18.76
N ALA A 49 8.80 7.83 19.97
CA ALA A 49 7.39 7.61 20.27
C ALA A 49 6.45 8.49 19.42
N VAL A 50 6.91 9.68 19.02
CA VAL A 50 6.15 10.57 18.11
C VAL A 50 6.05 9.96 16.72
N MET A 51 7.13 9.35 16.22
CA MET A 51 7.12 8.66 14.92
C MET A 51 6.24 7.42 14.97
N ASP A 52 6.24 6.69 16.08
CA ASP A 52 5.33 5.55 16.30
C ASP A 52 3.85 5.96 16.27
N TRP A 53 3.52 7.05 16.95
CA TRP A 53 2.16 7.59 16.92
C TRP A 53 1.74 8.01 15.51
N LEU A 54 2.61 8.70 14.76
CA LEU A 54 2.35 9.07 13.37
C LEU A 54 2.16 7.84 12.47
N PHE A 55 2.98 6.82 12.64
CA PHE A 55 2.86 5.54 11.95
C PHE A 55 1.48 4.92 12.18
N TRP A 56 1.07 4.75 13.44
CA TRP A 56 -0.20 4.13 13.78
C TRP A 56 -1.40 4.97 13.36
N PHE A 57 -1.35 6.29 13.59
CA PHE A 57 -2.42 7.20 13.22
C PHE A 57 -2.67 7.18 11.70
N THR A 58 -1.61 7.35 10.90
CA THR A 58 -1.74 7.34 9.43
C THR A 58 -2.20 5.98 8.91
N HIS A 59 -1.78 4.88 9.53
CA HIS A 59 -2.22 3.52 9.17
C HIS A 59 -3.70 3.30 9.47
N LEU A 60 -4.11 3.56 10.71
CA LEU A 60 -5.48 3.38 11.21
C LEU A 60 -6.47 4.31 10.51
N PHE A 61 -6.03 5.48 10.05
CA PHE A 61 -6.88 6.38 9.28
C PHE A 61 -6.99 5.94 7.81
N ARG A 62 -5.85 5.72 7.13
CA ARG A 62 -5.85 5.50 5.68
C ARG A 62 -6.45 4.15 5.28
N MET A 63 -6.22 3.09 6.05
CA MET A 63 -6.64 1.73 5.65
C MET A 63 -8.17 1.61 5.63
N PRO A 64 -8.92 2.00 6.70
CA PRO A 64 -10.37 2.07 6.65
C PRO A 64 -10.90 3.02 5.58
N LEU A 65 -10.25 4.17 5.38
CA LEU A 65 -10.61 5.11 4.33
C LEU A 65 -10.59 4.46 2.94
N PHE A 66 -9.51 3.73 2.62
CA PHE A 66 -9.44 2.97 1.37
C PHE A 66 -10.51 1.88 1.27
N PHE A 67 -10.82 1.17 2.36
CA PHE A 67 -11.87 0.15 2.37
C PHE A 67 -13.26 0.73 2.09
N VAL A 68 -13.60 1.86 2.71
CA VAL A 68 -14.88 2.55 2.48
C VAL A 68 -15.00 2.98 1.02
N ILE A 69 -13.96 3.63 0.48
CA ILE A 69 -13.92 4.08 -0.90
C ILE A 69 -14.00 2.88 -1.86
N ALA A 70 -13.25 1.81 -1.59
CA ALA A 70 -13.27 0.61 -2.41
C ALA A 70 -14.65 -0.04 -2.42
N GLY A 71 -15.31 -0.18 -1.26
CA GLY A 71 -16.65 -0.72 -1.12
C GLY A 71 -17.69 0.08 -1.90
N PHE A 72 -17.65 1.41 -1.79
CA PHE A 72 -18.50 2.30 -2.58
C PHE A 72 -18.36 2.07 -4.09
N PHE A 73 -17.14 2.04 -4.62
CA PHE A 73 -16.92 1.80 -6.04
C PHE A 73 -17.22 0.37 -6.49
N VAL A 74 -17.09 -0.64 -5.61
CA VAL A 74 -17.57 -2.00 -5.91
C VAL A 74 -19.08 -1.97 -6.12
N ALA A 75 -19.83 -1.43 -5.16
CA ALA A 75 -21.29 -1.38 -5.22
C ALA A 75 -21.77 -0.63 -6.47
N TYR A 76 -21.21 0.56 -6.73
CA TYR A 76 -21.50 1.35 -7.94
C TYR A 76 -21.24 0.55 -9.23
N LEU A 77 -20.12 -0.16 -9.30
CA LEU A 77 -19.77 -0.95 -10.48
C LEU A 77 -20.66 -2.18 -10.66
N VAL A 78 -21.07 -2.85 -9.58
CA VAL A 78 -21.99 -3.98 -9.64
C VAL A 78 -23.35 -3.55 -10.15
N ILE A 79 -23.88 -2.42 -9.66
CA ILE A 79 -25.16 -1.86 -10.11
C ILE A 79 -25.11 -1.55 -11.62
N ASN A 80 -24.03 -0.94 -12.10
CA ASN A 80 -23.95 -0.46 -13.48
C ASN A 80 -23.53 -1.54 -14.49
N ARG A 81 -22.77 -2.57 -14.09
CA ARG A 81 -22.17 -3.55 -15.03
C ARG A 81 -22.44 -5.01 -14.67
N GLY A 82 -23.07 -5.29 -13.54
CA GLY A 82 -23.28 -6.63 -13.02
C GLY A 82 -22.05 -7.24 -12.35
N MET A 83 -22.28 -8.27 -11.54
CA MET A 83 -21.27 -8.90 -10.69
C MET A 83 -20.15 -9.59 -11.49
N GLY A 84 -20.49 -10.29 -12.58
CA GLY A 84 -19.51 -11.02 -13.42
C GLY A 84 -18.50 -10.09 -14.09
N ASN A 85 -18.97 -9.00 -14.69
CA ASN A 85 -18.10 -8.00 -15.32
C ASN A 85 -17.24 -7.25 -14.30
N MET A 86 -17.78 -6.99 -13.11
CA MET A 86 -17.02 -6.40 -12.00
C MET A 86 -15.85 -7.31 -11.59
N LEU A 87 -16.10 -8.61 -11.40
CA LEU A 87 -15.09 -9.58 -11.00
C LEU A 87 -14.02 -9.74 -12.09
N TRP A 88 -14.43 -9.89 -13.36
CA TRP A 88 -13.49 -10.02 -14.49
C TRP A 88 -12.58 -8.80 -14.63
N ASN A 89 -13.14 -7.59 -14.49
CA ASN A 89 -12.37 -6.35 -14.50
C ASN A 89 -11.33 -6.30 -13.37
N ARG A 90 -11.68 -6.78 -12.17
CA ARG A 90 -10.74 -6.85 -11.04
C ARG A 90 -9.66 -7.91 -11.26
N CYS A 91 -10.00 -9.09 -11.75
CA CYS A 91 -9.02 -10.13 -12.06
C CYS A 91 -7.99 -9.64 -13.08
N LYS A 92 -8.43 -8.99 -14.17
CA LYS A 92 -7.53 -8.43 -15.17
C LYS A 92 -6.60 -7.35 -14.65
N ARG A 93 -7.06 -6.53 -13.69
CA ARG A 93 -6.31 -5.38 -13.18
C ARG A 93 -5.48 -5.67 -11.93
N ILE A 94 -5.82 -6.72 -11.19
CA ILE A 94 -5.18 -7.07 -9.91
C ILE A 94 -4.47 -8.42 -10.04
N LEU A 95 -5.22 -9.49 -10.32
CA LEU A 95 -4.69 -10.86 -10.30
C LEU A 95 -3.65 -11.10 -11.39
N PHE A 96 -3.90 -10.63 -12.62
CA PHE A 96 -2.98 -10.86 -13.73
C PHE A 96 -1.63 -10.13 -13.54
N PRO A 97 -1.59 -8.82 -13.21
CA PRO A 97 -0.34 -8.17 -12.85
C PRO A 97 0.33 -8.80 -11.63
N PHE A 98 -0.44 -9.21 -10.63
CA PHE A 98 0.10 -9.84 -9.43
C PHE A 98 0.85 -11.14 -9.76
N ILE A 99 0.26 -12.06 -10.53
CA ILE A 99 0.93 -13.32 -10.88
C ILE A 99 2.23 -13.09 -11.65
N ILE A 100 2.27 -12.10 -12.54
CA ILE A 100 3.44 -11.83 -13.37
C ILE A 100 4.54 -11.12 -12.56
N PHE A 101 4.19 -10.05 -11.84
CA PHE A 101 5.17 -9.19 -11.20
C PHE A 101 5.55 -9.64 -9.79
N TRP A 102 4.71 -10.41 -9.09
CA TRP A 102 5.02 -10.89 -7.75
C TRP A 102 6.32 -11.69 -7.67
N PRO A 103 6.56 -12.75 -8.48
CA PRO A 103 7.82 -13.50 -8.41
C PRO A 103 9.02 -12.62 -8.76
N LEU A 104 8.88 -11.71 -9.74
CA LEU A 104 9.92 -10.76 -10.13
C LEU A 104 10.28 -9.81 -8.97
N CYS A 105 9.28 -9.21 -8.33
CA CYS A 105 9.48 -8.30 -7.20
C CYS A 105 10.05 -9.02 -5.98
N MET A 106 9.56 -10.23 -5.67
CA MET A 106 10.12 -11.03 -4.57
C MET A 106 11.57 -11.37 -4.83
N TRP A 107 11.91 -11.78 -6.06
CA TRP A 107 13.29 -12.06 -6.40
C TRP A 107 14.17 -10.82 -6.30
N ALA A 108 13.69 -9.67 -6.79
CA ALA A 108 14.41 -8.40 -6.73
C ALA A 108 14.67 -7.90 -5.30
N VAL A 109 13.82 -8.26 -4.33
CA VAL A 109 14.01 -7.90 -2.91
C VAL A 109 14.84 -8.97 -2.18
N VAL A 110 14.49 -10.24 -2.33
CA VAL A 110 15.10 -11.34 -1.56
C VAL A 110 16.52 -11.64 -2.02
N ALA A 111 16.84 -11.58 -3.32
CA ALA A 111 18.17 -11.92 -3.80
C ALA A 111 19.27 -10.96 -3.27
N PRO A 112 19.08 -9.62 -3.31
CA PRO A 112 20.00 -8.71 -2.65
C PRO A 112 20.08 -8.91 -1.14
N MET A 113 18.96 -9.23 -0.48
CA MET A 113 18.95 -9.49 0.97
C MET A 113 19.76 -10.72 1.36
N LEU A 114 19.62 -11.82 0.61
CA LEU A 114 20.41 -13.04 0.82
C LEU A 114 21.91 -12.77 0.57
N SER A 115 22.23 -12.01 -0.49
CA SER A 115 23.60 -11.58 -0.76
C SER A 115 24.16 -10.69 0.36
N ALA A 116 23.35 -9.75 0.87
CA ALA A 116 23.76 -8.86 1.94
C ALA A 116 24.02 -9.63 3.25
N ALA A 117 23.21 -10.65 3.56
CA ALA A 117 23.38 -11.46 4.76
C ALA A 117 24.72 -12.20 4.81
N THR A 118 25.30 -12.54 3.64
CA THR A 118 26.60 -13.23 3.56
C THR A 118 27.79 -12.30 3.34
N ASN A 119 27.60 -11.12 2.73
CA ASN A 119 28.69 -10.28 2.22
C ASN A 119 28.89 -8.94 2.96
N VAL A 120 28.01 -8.55 3.89
CA VAL A 120 28.11 -7.23 4.56
C VAL A 120 28.95 -7.33 5.84
N GLU A 121 29.94 -6.44 5.97
CA GLU A 121 30.84 -6.35 7.15
C GLU A 121 30.09 -5.94 8.43
N HIS A 122 29.08 -5.07 8.32
CA HIS A 122 28.24 -4.62 9.43
C HIS A 122 26.81 -5.12 9.28
N LYS A 123 26.50 -6.24 9.92
CA LYS A 123 25.15 -6.80 9.92
C LYS A 123 24.16 -5.86 10.61
N SER A 124 22.94 -5.82 10.08
CA SER A 124 21.82 -5.11 10.70
C SER A 124 21.52 -5.74 12.06
N ALA A 125 20.96 -4.98 13.01
CA ALA A 125 20.66 -5.45 14.37
C ALA A 125 19.70 -6.66 14.44
N LEU A 126 19.09 -7.03 13.31
CA LEU A 126 18.16 -8.15 13.16
C LEU A 126 18.79 -9.41 12.53
N LEU A 127 20.06 -9.38 12.09
CA LEU A 127 20.80 -10.47 11.43
C LEU A 127 22.12 -10.79 12.15
#